data_AF-A0A8X6WZV6-F1
#
_entry.id   AF-A0A8X6WZV6-F1
#
_cell.length_a   1.000
_cell.length_b   1.000
_cell.length_c   1.000
_cell.angle_alpha   90.00
_cell.angle_beta   90.00
_cell.angle_gamma   90.00
#
_symmetry.space_group_name_H-M   'P 1'
#
loop_
_entity.id
_entity.type
_entity.pdbx_description
1 polymer ?
#
loop_
_entity_poly.entity_id
_entity_poly.type
_entity_poly.pdbx_seq_one_letter_code
_entity_poly.pdbx_strand_id
1 'polypeptide(L)'
;HHSSSSPEGNFVLTFISSVFWIGVISYMCSWMVTIISHTFGLPDSVAGITILAAGISVPEIIASVIVVKSGMANMAICNLIGSNIFDILFCLGVPWFIKTFFVSKTSSSNH
;
A
#
# COMPACT_ATOMS: atom_id res chain seq x y z
N HIS A 1 -37.38 -23.11 -10.08
CA HIS A 1 -36.04 -22.94 -9.49
C HIS A 1 -35.18 -22.29 -10.56
N HIS A 2 -34.77 -21.03 -10.52
CA HIS A 2 -34.27 -20.24 -9.39
C HIS A 2 -34.49 -18.75 -9.75
N SER A 3 -34.95 -17.98 -8.78
CA SER A 3 -35.41 -16.59 -8.95
C SER A 3 -34.30 -15.68 -9.49
N SER A 4 -34.65 -14.90 -10.50
CA SER A 4 -33.97 -13.66 -10.86
C SER A 4 -34.03 -12.69 -9.68
N SER A 5 -32.89 -12.42 -9.05
CA SER A 5 -32.72 -11.32 -8.10
C SER A 5 -31.63 -10.40 -8.64
N SER A 6 -32.02 -9.17 -8.95
CA SER A 6 -31.23 -8.06 -9.48
C SER A 6 -29.78 -7.99 -8.96
N PRO A 7 -28.75 -7.94 -9.84
CA PRO A 7 -27.33 -7.95 -9.47
C PRO A 7 -26.78 -6.62 -8.87
N GLU A 8 -27.62 -5.61 -8.66
CA GLU A 8 -27.22 -4.25 -8.24
C GLU A 8 -26.76 -4.15 -6.76
N GLY A 9 -27.15 -5.11 -5.91
CA GLY A 9 -26.86 -5.09 -4.46
C GLY A 9 -25.51 -5.68 -4.05
N ASN A 10 -24.83 -6.41 -4.94
CA ASN A 10 -23.64 -7.18 -4.60
C ASN A 10 -22.35 -6.36 -4.62
N PHE A 11 -22.28 -5.30 -5.43
CA PHE A 11 -21.06 -4.49 -5.56
C PHE A 11 -20.71 -3.79 -4.25
N VAL A 12 -21.70 -3.12 -3.64
CA VAL A 12 -21.54 -2.45 -2.35
C VAL A 12 -21.21 -3.45 -1.25
N LEU A 13 -21.81 -4.65 -1.26
CA LEU A 13 -21.49 -5.70 -0.30
C LEU A 13 -20.05 -6.22 -0.45
N THR A 14 -19.58 -6.46 -1.67
CA THR A 14 -18.17 -6.87 -1.92
C THR A 14 -17.18 -5.78 -1.54
N PHE A 15 -17.57 -4.50 -1.71
CA PHE A 15 -16.76 -3.36 -1.31
C PHE A 15 -16.68 -3.21 0.22
N ILE A 16 -17.81 -3.32 0.93
CA ILE A 16 -17.81 -3.28 2.40
C ILE A 16 -17.04 -4.48 2.97
N SER A 17 -17.22 -5.66 2.36
CA SER A 17 -16.51 -6.87 2.76
C SER A 17 -15.00 -6.74 2.58
N SER A 18 -14.53 -6.11 1.49
CA SER A 18 -13.10 -5.88 1.28
C SER A 18 -12.54 -4.84 2.24
N VAL A 19 -13.26 -3.75 2.52
CA VAL A 19 -12.85 -2.74 3.51
C VAL A 19 -12.73 -3.36 4.90
N PHE A 20 -13.71 -4.18 5.31
CA PHE A 20 -13.65 -4.89 6.57
C PHE A 20 -12.45 -5.86 6.62
N TRP A 21 -12.23 -6.63 5.55
CA TRP A 21 -11.12 -7.57 5.45
C TRP A 21 -9.75 -6.88 5.52
N ILE A 22 -9.60 -5.75 4.83
CA ILE A 22 -8.39 -4.92 4.87
C ILE A 22 -8.18 -4.37 6.29
N GLY A 23 -9.24 -3.91 6.96
CA GLY A 23 -9.18 -3.43 8.35
C GLY A 23 -8.72 -4.52 9.32
N VAL A 24 -9.28 -5.72 9.20
CA VAL A 24 -8.89 -6.88 10.03
C VAL A 24 -7.43 -7.26 9.77
N ILE A 25 -7.01 -7.38 8.51
CA ILE A 25 -5.61 -7.70 8.16
C ILE A 25 -4.65 -6.62 8.68
N SER A 26 -5.01 -5.34 8.55
CA SER A 26 -4.20 -4.22 9.02
C SER A 26 -4.01 -4.27 10.55
N TYR A 27 -5.09 -4.51 11.29
CA TYR A 27 -5.02 -4.68 12.75
C TYR A 27 -4.14 -5.86 13.15
N MET A 28 -4.32 -7.00 12.48
CA MET A 28 -3.55 -8.22 12.75
C MET A 28 -2.06 -8.02 12.43
N CYS A 29 -1.73 -7.34 11.33
CA CYS A 29 -0.36 -7.00 10.95
C CYS A 29 0.30 -6.07 11.98
N SER A 30 -0.41 -5.03 12.43
CA SER A 30 0.09 -4.15 13.49
C SER A 30 0.37 -4.92 14.78
N TRP A 31 -0.50 -5.86 15.16
CA TRP A 31 -0.29 -6.68 16.34
C TRP A 31 0.95 -7.57 16.21
N MET A 32 1.16 -8.18 15.03
CA MET A 32 2.38 -8.95 14.73
C MET A 32 3.65 -8.08 14.83
N VAL A 33 3.61 -6.86 14.30
CA VAL A 33 4.72 -5.90 14.37
C VAL A 33 5.10 -5.64 15.84
N THR A 34 4.13 -5.38 16.70
CA THR A 34 4.39 -5.10 18.13
C THR A 34 5.01 -6.31 18.84
N ILE A 35 4.52 -7.52 18.56
CA ILE A 35 5.08 -8.76 19.15
C ILE A 35 6.54 -8.96 18.72
N ILE A 36 6.82 -8.78 17.43
CA ILE A 36 8.17 -8.92 16.88
C ILE A 36 9.08 -7.86 17.49
N SER A 37 8.65 -6.59 17.54
CA SER A 37 9.41 -5.48 18.13
C SER A 37 9.80 -5.76 19.59
N HIS A 38 8.84 -6.23 20.39
CA HIS A 38 9.05 -6.58 21.78
C HIS A 38 9.98 -7.78 21.95
N THR A 39 9.95 -8.75 21.02
CA THR A 39 10.84 -9.92 21.03
C THR A 39 12.28 -9.57 20.65
N PHE A 40 12.46 -8.63 19.73
CA PHE A 40 13.78 -8.17 19.27
C PHE A 40 14.39 -7.08 20.16
N GLY A 41 13.66 -6.53 21.13
CA GLY A 41 14.13 -5.45 22.01
C GLY A 41 14.42 -4.14 21.26
N LEU A 42 13.87 -3.98 20.05
CA LEU A 42 14.04 -2.80 19.21
C LEU A 42 12.93 -1.78 19.49
N PRO A 43 13.19 -0.48 19.30
CA PRO A 43 12.15 0.54 19.38
C PRO A 43 11.05 0.28 18.33
N ASP A 44 9.79 0.33 18.75
CA ASP A 44 8.62 0.06 17.90
C ASP A 44 8.62 0.88 16.60
N SER A 45 9.13 2.11 16.65
CA SER A 45 9.25 2.98 15.48
C SER A 45 10.15 2.40 14.39
N VAL A 46 11.28 1.79 14.76
CA VAL A 46 12.23 1.22 13.79
C VAL A 46 11.62 -0.02 13.14
N ALA A 47 11.05 -0.90 13.96
CA ALA A 47 10.41 -2.12 13.48
C ALA A 47 9.17 -1.84 12.61
N GLY A 48 8.37 -0.82 12.94
CA GLY A 48 7.25 -0.37 12.12
C GLY A 48 7.68 0.12 10.75
N ILE A 49 8.76 0.91 10.66
CA ILE A 49 9.31 1.37 9.38
C ILE A 49 9.91 0.21 8.58
N THR A 50 10.60 -0.73 9.22
CA THR A 50 11.15 -1.91 8.54
C THR A 50 10.04 -2.80 7.97
N ILE A 51 8.98 -3.06 8.73
CA ILE A 51 7.85 -3.87 8.22
C ILE A 51 7.08 -3.10 7.14
N LEU A 52 6.93 -1.78 7.26
CA LEU A 52 6.35 -0.96 6.20
C LEU A 52 7.18 -1.08 4.91
N ALA A 53 8.51 -0.92 5.00
CA ALA A 53 9.42 -1.07 3.86
C ALA A 53 9.34 -2.48 3.25
N ALA A 54 9.37 -3.52 4.09
CA ALA A 54 9.23 -4.90 3.64
C ALA A 54 7.86 -5.15 2.98
N GLY A 55 6.79 -4.60 3.55
CA GLY A 55 5.41 -4.72 3.05
C GLY A 55 5.19 -4.08 1.69
N ILE A 56 5.92 -3.02 1.35
CA ILE A 56 5.89 -2.39 0.03
C ILE A 56 6.49 -3.32 -1.04
N SER A 57 7.58 -4.03 -0.72
CA SER A 57 8.24 -4.96 -1.65
C SER A 57 7.50 -6.29 -1.85
N VAL A 58 6.70 -6.75 -0.88
CA VAL A 58 5.95 -8.01 -0.97
C VAL A 58 5.06 -8.10 -2.23
N PRO A 59 4.16 -7.15 -2.52
CA PRO A 59 3.33 -7.19 -3.72
C PRO A 59 4.15 -7.11 -5.01
N GLU A 60 5.27 -6.39 -5.02
CA GLU A 60 6.17 -6.34 -6.19
C GLU A 60 6.79 -7.70 -6.48
N ILE A 61 7.26 -8.40 -5.43
CA ILE A 61 7.81 -9.76 -5.55
C ILE A 61 6.72 -10.71 -6.04
N ILE A 62 5.52 -10.64 -5.48
CA ILE A 62 4.38 -11.47 -5.90
C ILE A 62 4.04 -11.22 -7.38
N ALA A 63 3.92 -9.96 -7.79
CA ALA A 63 3.65 -9.59 -9.19
C ALA A 63 4.75 -10.10 -10.14
N SER A 64 6.01 -9.91 -9.76
CA SER A 64 7.15 -10.40 -10.54
C SER A 64 7.12 -11.93 -10.70
N VAL A 65 6.87 -12.67 -9.62
CA VAL A 65 6.78 -14.13 -9.64
C VAL A 65 5.62 -14.62 -10.51
N ILE A 66 4.45 -13.99 -10.41
CA ILE A 66 3.28 -14.35 -11.24
C ILE A 66 3.59 -14.18 -12.73
N VAL A 67 4.25 -13.08 -13.09
CA VAL A 67 4.53 -12.76 -14.50
C VAL A 67 5.66 -13.64 -15.08
N VAL A 68 6.69 -13.96 -14.28
CA VAL A 68 7.74 -14.93 -14.65
C VAL A 68 7.11 -16.31 -14.91
N LYS A 69 6.19 -16.75 -14.05
CA LYS A 69 5.45 -18.01 -14.24
C LYS A 69 4.55 -18.01 -15.47
N SER A 70 4.14 -16.82 -15.94
CA SER A 70 3.28 -16.65 -17.11
C SER A 70 4.06 -16.51 -18.42
N GLY A 71 5.40 -16.62 -18.40
CA GLY A 71 6.24 -16.53 -19.59
C GLY A 71 6.38 -15.11 -20.19
N MET A 72 5.82 -14.09 -19.53
CA MET A 72 5.79 -12.71 -20.01
C MET A 72 6.89 -11.85 -19.35
N ALA A 73 8.15 -12.26 -19.49
CA ALA A 73 9.28 -11.61 -18.84
C ALA A 73 9.35 -10.08 -19.07
N ASN A 74 8.97 -9.61 -20.26
CA ASN A 74 8.95 -8.19 -20.59
C ASN A 74 7.97 -7.38 -19.73
N MET A 75 6.83 -7.98 -19.37
CA MET A 75 5.83 -7.36 -18.51
C MET A 75 6.30 -7.34 -17.04
N ALA A 76 7.04 -8.37 -16.60
CA ALA A 76 7.60 -8.41 -15.25
C ALA A 76 8.62 -7.28 -15.06
N ILE A 77 9.50 -7.09 -16.05
CA ILE A 77 10.54 -6.06 -16.04
C ILE A 77 9.91 -4.66 -16.04
N CYS A 78 8.90 -4.40 -16.87
CA CYS A 78 8.20 -3.11 -16.86
C CYS A 78 7.52 -2.82 -15.51
N ASN A 79 6.89 -3.82 -14.89
CA ASN A 79 6.27 -3.65 -13.58
C ASN A 79 7.32 -3.36 -12.50
N LEU A 80 8.42 -4.11 -12.48
CA LEU A 80 9.52 -3.90 -11.53
C LEU A 80 10.14 -2.51 -11.65
N ILE A 81 10.40 -2.06 -12.88
CA ILE A 81 10.98 -0.73 -13.15
C ILE A 81 9.97 0.36 -12.79
N GLY A 82 8.72 0.20 -13.20
CA GLY A 82 7.65 1.15 -12.96
C GLY A 82 7.38 1.38 -11.47
N SER A 83 7.30 0.31 -10.69
CA SER A 83 7.07 0.40 -9.24
C SER A 83 8.22 1.12 -8.52
N ASN A 84 9.49 0.80 -8.86
CA ASN A 84 10.65 1.49 -8.27
C ASN A 84 10.74 2.98 -8.68
N ILE A 85 10.49 3.31 -9.95
CA ILE A 85 10.45 4.70 -10.40
C ILE A 85 9.32 5.46 -9.69
N PHE A 86 8.16 4.84 -9.55
CA PHE A 86 7.02 5.43 -8.88
C PHE A 86 7.32 5.68 -7.41
N ASP A 87 7.93 4.73 -6.70
CA ASP A 87 8.28 4.89 -5.29
C ASP A 87 9.26 6.06 -5.06
N ILE A 88 10.30 6.18 -5.90
CA ILE A 88 11.25 7.31 -5.85
C ILE A 88 10.53 8.64 -6.13
N LEU A 89 9.71 8.69 -7.18
CA LEU A 89 8.95 9.88 -7.54
C LEU A 89 7.94 10.27 -6.47
N PHE A 90 7.31 9.30 -5.81
CA PHE A 90 6.35 9.53 -4.74
C PHE A 90 7.06 10.03 -3.49
N CYS A 91 8.14 9.37 -3.08
CA CYS A 91 8.93 9.72 -1.90
C CYS A 91 9.57 11.11 -2.01
N LEU A 92 10.00 11.53 -3.22
CA LEU A 92 10.54 12.88 -3.44
C LEU A 92 9.46 13.92 -3.80
N GLY A 93 8.49 13.55 -4.63
CA GLY A 93 7.48 14.44 -5.18
C GLY A 93 6.42 14.84 -4.17
N VAL A 94 5.96 13.91 -3.31
CA VAL A 94 4.89 14.19 -2.34
C VAL A 94 5.33 15.21 -1.28
N PRO A 95 6.50 15.10 -0.62
CA PRO A 95 6.94 16.11 0.35
C PRO A 95 7.15 17.48 -0.29
N TRP A 96 7.67 17.51 -1.52
CA TRP A 96 7.93 18.76 -2.25
C TRP A 96 6.63 19.44 -2.70
N PHE A 97 5.66 18.66 -3.16
CA PHE A 97 4.33 19.13 -3.51
C PHE A 97 3.57 19.66 -2.29
N ILE A 98 3.59 18.92 -1.17
CA ILE A 98 2.99 19.35 0.11
C ILE A 98 3.63 20.65 0.57
N LYS A 99 4.97 20.74 0.56
CA LYS A 99 5.69 21.95 0.95
C LYS A 99 5.25 23.13 0.09
N THR A 100 5.21 22.98 -1.23
CA THR A 100 4.81 24.04 -2.15
C THR A 100 3.37 24.50 -1.90
N PHE A 101 2.45 23.56 -1.72
CA PHE A 101 1.04 23.88 -1.47
C PHE A 101 0.79 24.58 -0.13
N PHE A 102 1.48 24.16 0.94
CA PHE A 102 1.38 24.79 2.26
C PHE A 102 2.17 26.12 2.35
N VAL A 103 3.35 26.22 1.73
CA VAL A 103 4.11 27.49 1.62
C VAL A 103 3.30 28.55 0.88
N SER A 104 2.60 28.19 -0.20
CA SER A 104 1.70 29.10 -0.89
C SER A 104 0.55 29.61 0.00
N LYS A 105 0.06 28.79 0.94
CA LYS A 105 -0.97 29.22 1.90
C LYS A 105 -0.40 30.15 2.99
N THR A 106 0.79 29.88 3.51
CA THR A 106 1.44 30.72 4.53
C THR A 106 1.85 32.10 3.99
N SER A 107 2.19 32.20 2.71
CA SER A 107 2.57 33.49 2.11
C SER A 107 1.38 34.42 1.83
N SER A 108 0.14 33.93 1.87
CA SER A 108 -1.07 34.74 1.65
C SER A 108 -1.77 35.18 2.95
N SER A 109 -1.31 34.72 4.12
CA SER A 109 -1.85 35.09 5.45
C SER A 109 -0.84 35.93 6.26
N ASN A 110 -0.02 36.73 5.59
CA ASN A 110 0.86 37.74 6.20
C ASN A 110 0.77 39.08 5.46
N HIS A 111 -0.36 39.33 4.80
CA HIS A 111 -0.71 40.63 4.22
C HIS A 111 -2.15 40.99 4.55
#